data_AF-A0A0A9W2P0-F1
#
_entry.id   AF-A0A0A9W2P0-F1
#
_cell.length_a   1.000
_cell.length_b   1.000
_cell.length_c   1.000
_cell.angle_alpha   90.00
_cell.angle_beta   90.00
_cell.angle_gamma   90.00
#
_symmetry.space_group_name_H-M   'P 1'
#
loop_
_entity.id
_entity.type
_entity.pdbx_description
1 polymer ?
#
loop_
_entity_poly.entity_id
_entity_poly.type
_entity_poly.pdbx_seq_one_letter_code
_entity_poly.pdbx_strand_id
1 'polypeptide(L)'
;MMKLPTAVILVLTLCAFAEPAKLLKKQKKLDNCIGCIEPDTGYWDVIVDTIKDNVPDFDDKLTLAIYEKFDVGETDYVVYQNSNNEICISSFLFTPPFETSPPHFTNYKVSCMPFIK
;
A
#
# COMPACT_ATOMS: atom_id res chain seq x y z
N MET A 1 24.84 -8.31 -44.18
CA MET A 1 24.46 -7.50 -43.02
C MET A 1 22.99 -7.14 -43.13
N MET A 2 22.12 -7.75 -42.32
CA MET A 2 20.78 -7.25 -41.94
C MET A 2 20.13 -8.31 -41.03
N LYS A 3 20.24 -8.11 -39.71
CA LYS A 3 19.46 -8.83 -38.67
C LYS A 3 18.94 -7.84 -37.62
N LEU A 4 18.67 -6.60 -38.05
CA LEU A 4 18.18 -5.54 -37.18
C LEU A 4 16.67 -5.56 -36.90
N PRO A 5 15.75 -6.05 -37.77
CA PRO A 5 14.33 -5.81 -37.53
C PRO A 5 13.77 -6.65 -36.38
N THR A 6 14.33 -7.83 -36.11
CA THR A 6 13.77 -8.77 -35.12
C THR A 6 14.01 -8.35 -33.68
N ALA A 7 15.16 -7.72 -33.38
CA ALA A 7 15.47 -7.25 -32.03
C ALA A 7 14.61 -6.03 -31.63
N VAL A 8 14.32 -5.16 -32.59
CA VAL A 8 13.49 -3.96 -32.36
C VAL A 8 12.03 -4.33 -32.07
N ILE A 9 11.50 -5.33 -32.78
CA ILE A 9 10.13 -5.84 -32.57
C ILE A 9 10.00 -6.47 -31.18
N LEU A 10 11.01 -7.22 -30.72
CA LEU A 10 10.98 -7.89 -29.41
C LEU A 10 10.95 -6.88 -28.24
N VAL A 11 11.74 -5.80 -28.35
CA VAL A 11 11.80 -4.73 -27.33
C VAL A 11 10.47 -3.97 -27.27
N LEU A 12 9.86 -3.66 -28.41
CA LEU A 12 8.58 -2.96 -28.47
C LEU A 12 7.43 -3.79 -27.88
N THR A 13 7.44 -5.12 -28.09
CA THR A 13 6.43 -5.98 -27.48
C THR A 13 6.58 -6.08 -25.97
N LEU A 14 7.80 -6.10 -25.41
CA LEU A 14 8.01 -6.16 -23.96
C LEU A 14 7.54 -4.89 -23.25
N CYS A 15 7.66 -3.72 -23.89
CA CYS A 15 7.13 -2.46 -23.34
C CYS A 15 5.61 -2.37 -23.37
N ALA A 16 4.93 -3.09 -24.28
CA ALA A 16 3.46 -3.06 -24.40
C ALA A 16 2.75 -3.95 -23.37
N PHE A 17 3.43 -4.96 -22.81
CA PHE A 17 2.89 -5.84 -21.76
C PHE A 17 3.23 -5.39 -20.33
N ALA A 18 4.05 -4.36 -20.18
CA ALA A 18 4.20 -3.66 -18.91
C ALA A 18 3.02 -2.68 -18.74
N GLU A 19 1.80 -3.20 -18.66
CA GLU A 19 0.76 -2.43 -17.96
C GLU A 19 1.29 -2.29 -16.53
N PRO A 20 1.59 -1.06 -16.04
CA PRO A 20 1.85 -0.89 -14.63
C PRO A 20 0.63 -1.45 -13.91
N ALA A 21 0.86 -2.33 -12.93
CA ALA A 21 -0.20 -2.84 -12.05
C ALA A 21 -1.10 -1.64 -11.73
N LYS A 22 -2.34 -1.66 -12.25
CA LYS A 22 -3.26 -0.54 -12.13
C LYS A 22 -3.26 -0.15 -10.66
N LEU A 23 -2.72 1.04 -10.36
CA LEU A 23 -2.86 1.68 -9.06
C LEU A 23 -4.31 1.43 -8.64
N LEU A 24 -4.47 0.65 -7.58
CA LEU A 24 -5.78 0.28 -7.04
C LEU A 24 -6.60 1.56 -7.04
N LYS A 25 -7.70 1.54 -7.80
CA LYS A 25 -8.59 2.70 -7.98
C LYS A 25 -8.79 3.33 -6.61
N LYS A 26 -8.34 4.59 -6.43
CA LYS A 26 -8.69 5.42 -5.27
C LYS A 26 -10.19 5.21 -5.01
N GLN A 27 -10.51 4.50 -3.94
CA GLN A 27 -11.89 4.22 -3.60
C GLN A 27 -12.54 5.52 -3.14
N LYS A 28 -13.80 5.74 -3.50
CA LYS A 28 -14.49 7.02 -3.27
C LYS A 28 -14.72 7.22 -1.77
N LYS A 29 -14.36 8.42 -1.27
CA LYS A 29 -14.66 8.88 0.09
C LYS A 29 -16.17 8.85 0.37
N LEU A 30 -16.56 8.41 1.57
CA LEU A 30 -17.96 8.42 2.02
C LEU A 30 -18.27 9.80 2.61
N ASP A 31 -19.05 10.61 1.89
CA ASP A 31 -19.26 12.02 2.20
C ASP A 31 -19.97 12.33 3.55
N ASN A 32 -20.38 11.33 4.35
CA ASN A 32 -21.25 11.52 5.52
C ASN A 32 -20.92 10.67 6.77
N CYS A 33 -19.70 10.13 6.92
CA CYS A 33 -19.34 9.40 8.13
C CYS A 33 -18.10 9.96 8.82
N ILE A 34 -18.31 10.65 9.95
CA ILE A 34 -17.24 11.10 10.84
C ILE A 34 -16.74 9.90 11.64
N GLY A 35 -15.44 9.60 11.55
CA GLY A 35 -14.81 8.49 12.26
C GLY A 35 -14.99 7.10 11.62
N CYS A 36 -15.54 7.03 10.40
CA CYS A 36 -15.47 5.80 9.63
C CYS A 36 -14.05 5.53 9.16
N ILE A 37 -13.77 4.24 8.96
CA ILE A 37 -12.61 3.82 8.18
C ILE A 37 -12.92 4.16 6.71
N GLU A 38 -12.02 4.91 6.08
CA GLU A 38 -12.13 5.31 4.69
C GLU A 38 -10.85 5.00 3.93
N PRO A 39 -10.90 4.84 2.60
CA PRO A 39 -9.70 4.57 1.81
C PRO A 39 -8.73 5.77 1.88
N ASP A 40 -7.45 5.53 2.18
CA ASP A 40 -6.44 6.58 2.10
C ASP A 40 -6.27 7.03 0.63
N THR A 41 -6.09 8.33 0.45
CA THR A 41 -5.90 8.94 -0.87
C THR A 41 -4.63 9.79 -0.99
N GLY A 42 -3.80 9.85 0.06
CA GLY A 42 -2.71 10.82 0.19
C GLY A 42 -1.35 10.19 0.38
N TYR A 43 -1.12 9.51 1.51
CA TYR A 43 0.21 9.31 2.08
C TYR A 43 0.79 7.90 1.85
N TRP A 44 0.40 7.27 0.75
CA TRP A 44 0.74 5.88 0.43
C TRP A 44 2.22 5.54 0.63
N ASP A 45 3.14 6.29 0.02
CA ASP A 45 4.59 6.00 0.09
C ASP A 45 5.11 6.07 1.53
N VAL A 46 4.67 7.08 2.29
CA VAL A 46 5.09 7.29 3.69
C VAL A 46 4.57 6.17 4.60
N ILE A 47 3.31 5.76 4.39
CA ILE A 47 2.66 4.68 5.14
C ILE A 47 3.34 3.34 4.82
N VAL A 48 3.64 3.07 3.55
CA VAL A 48 4.33 1.87 3.08
C VAL A 48 5.75 1.77 3.64
N ASP A 49 6.53 2.85 3.58
CA ASP A 49 7.90 2.85 4.11
C ASP A 49 7.93 2.62 5.62
N THR A 50 6.97 3.19 6.35
CA THR A 50 6.81 2.94 7.79
C THR A 50 6.58 1.46 8.09
N ILE A 51 5.74 0.78 7.32
CA ILE A 51 5.48 -0.64 7.52
C ILE A 51 6.71 -1.47 7.20
N LYS A 52 7.44 -1.15 6.12
CA LYS A 52 8.69 -1.85 5.77
C LYS A 52 9.66 -1.86 6.93
N ASP A 53 9.76 -0.74 7.66
CA ASP A 53 10.67 -0.62 8.80
C ASP A 53 10.24 -1.43 10.03
N ASN A 54 8.95 -1.77 10.14
CA ASN A 54 8.38 -2.40 11.35
C ASN A 54 7.85 -3.82 11.14
N VAL A 55 7.71 -4.30 9.89
CA VAL A 55 7.28 -5.67 9.56
C VAL A 55 8.37 -6.43 8.83
N PRO A 56 9.02 -7.39 9.50
CA PRO A 56 9.78 -8.39 8.79
C PRO A 56 8.77 -9.17 7.93
N ASP A 57 8.93 -9.17 6.60
CA ASP A 57 8.10 -9.87 5.59
C ASP A 57 7.03 -9.04 4.86
N PHE A 58 6.99 -7.73 5.05
CA PHE A 58 6.16 -6.86 4.22
C PHE A 58 6.79 -6.62 2.83
N ASP A 59 6.00 -6.81 1.77
CA ASP A 59 6.34 -6.49 0.38
C ASP A 59 5.34 -5.44 -0.12
N ASP A 60 5.83 -4.27 -0.52
CA ASP A 60 4.99 -3.16 -0.97
C ASP A 60 4.19 -3.50 -2.23
N LYS A 61 4.73 -4.37 -3.09
CA LYS A 61 4.06 -4.85 -4.31
C LYS A 61 2.86 -5.74 -4.00
N LEU A 62 2.80 -6.30 -2.81
CA LEU A 62 1.70 -7.13 -2.32
C LEU A 62 0.71 -6.32 -1.45
N THR A 63 0.82 -5.00 -1.43
CA THR A 63 -0.15 -4.11 -0.79
C THR A 63 -1.46 -4.09 -1.58
N LEU A 64 -2.56 -4.40 -0.90
CA LEU A 64 -3.89 -4.54 -1.48
C LEU A 64 -4.77 -3.30 -1.24
N ALA A 65 -4.62 -2.64 -0.10
CA ALA A 65 -5.36 -1.43 0.24
C ALA A 65 -4.74 -0.72 1.43
N ILE A 66 -4.91 0.60 1.48
CA ILE A 66 -4.63 1.43 2.64
C ILE A 66 -5.92 2.15 3.00
N TYR A 67 -6.24 2.15 4.29
CA TYR A 67 -7.38 2.85 4.85
C TYR A 67 -6.92 3.74 6.00
N GLU A 68 -7.59 4.86 6.18
CA GLU A 68 -7.38 5.81 7.26
C GLU A 68 -8.64 5.92 8.12
N LYS A 69 -8.48 6.29 9.37
CA LYS A 69 -9.57 6.64 10.28
C LYS A 69 -9.15 7.82 11.13
N PHE A 70 -9.93 8.90 11.08
CA PHE A 70 -9.75 10.07 11.92
C PHE A 70 -10.72 10.03 13.12
N ASP A 71 -10.23 9.67 14.31
CA ASP A 71 -11.00 9.80 15.56
C ASP A 71 -10.30 10.65 16.66
N VAL A 72 -9.43 10.05 17.47
CA VAL A 72 -8.57 10.63 18.52
C VAL A 72 -7.15 10.85 17.99
N GLY A 73 -6.90 10.40 16.76
CA GLY A 73 -5.70 10.55 15.95
C GLY A 73 -5.96 9.93 14.58
N GLU A 74 -5.01 10.07 13.66
CA GLU A 74 -5.06 9.35 12.38
C GLU A 74 -4.57 7.92 12.60
N THR A 75 -5.45 6.95 12.38
CA THR A 75 -5.08 5.53 12.39
C THR A 75 -5.05 5.03 10.97
N ASP A 76 -3.90 4.54 10.52
CA ASP A 76 -3.75 3.89 9.24
C ASP A 76 -3.90 2.37 9.39
N TYR A 77 -4.50 1.77 8.38
CA TYR A 77 -4.67 0.34 8.20
C TYR A 77 -4.15 -0.05 6.84
N VAL A 78 -3.19 -0.97 6.80
CA VAL A 78 -2.64 -1.48 5.54
C VAL A 78 -2.95 -2.95 5.42
N VAL A 79 -3.63 -3.28 4.34
CA VAL A 79 -3.99 -4.63 3.96
C VAL A 79 -3.01 -5.10 2.89
N TYR A 80 -2.33 -6.22 3.13
CA TYR A 80 -1.34 -6.77 2.22
C TYR A 80 -1.31 -8.29 2.31
N GLN A 81 -0.74 -8.92 1.29
CA GLN A 81 -0.40 -10.33 1.33
C GLN A 81 1.06 -10.50 1.77
N ASN A 82 1.33 -11.37 2.75
CA ASN A 82 2.71 -11.66 3.16
C ASN A 82 3.33 -12.79 2.31
N SER A 83 4.61 -13.09 2.56
CA SER A 83 5.37 -14.16 1.91
C SER A 83 4.79 -15.58 2.13
N ASN A 84 3.98 -15.76 3.17
CA ASN A 84 3.29 -17.02 3.49
C ASN A 84 1.91 -17.16 2.84
N ASN A 85 1.52 -16.25 1.93
CA ASN A 85 0.19 -16.17 1.32
C ASN A 85 -0.95 -15.96 2.34
N GLU A 86 -0.67 -15.27 3.44
CA GLU A 86 -1.67 -14.81 4.38
C GLU A 86 -2.07 -13.38 4.04
N ILE A 87 -3.33 -13.04 4.30
CA ILE A 87 -3.79 -11.65 4.27
C ILE A 87 -3.54 -11.05 5.64
N CYS A 88 -2.70 -10.05 5.68
CA CYS A 88 -2.34 -9.31 6.88
C CYS A 88 -3.00 -7.94 6.87
N ILE A 89 -3.40 -7.50 8.05
CA ILE A 89 -3.83 -6.14 8.34
C ILE A 89 -2.86 -5.59 9.38
N SER A 90 -2.09 -4.59 8.97
CA SER A 90 -1.27 -3.79 9.86
C SER A 90 -2.01 -2.52 10.23
N SER A 91 -1.92 -2.10 11.50
CA SER A 91 -2.48 -0.83 11.95
C SER A 91 -1.49 -0.06 12.80
N PHE A 92 -1.49 1.26 12.68
CA PHE A 92 -0.68 2.16 13.50
C PHE A 92 -1.32 3.53 13.64
N LEU A 93 -0.94 4.25 14.69
CA LEU A 93 -1.27 5.67 14.85
C LEU A 93 -0.22 6.51 14.14
N PHE A 94 -0.66 7.40 13.27
CA PHE A 94 0.13 8.42 12.62
C PHE A 94 -0.04 9.77 13.32
N THR A 95 1.08 10.36 13.71
CA THR A 95 1.14 11.75 14.17
C THR A 95 1.78 12.60 13.07
N PRO A 96 1.01 13.51 12.44
CA PRO A 96 1.49 14.25 11.28
C PRO A 96 2.65 15.19 11.62
N PRO A 97 3.46 15.56 10.62
CA PRO A 97 4.69 16.33 10.82
C PRO A 97 4.48 17.73 11.43
N PHE A 98 3.26 18.26 11.33
CA PHE A 98 2.89 19.55 11.93
C PHE A 98 2.82 19.49 13.46
N GLU A 99 2.63 18.30 14.04
CA GLU A 99 2.61 18.08 15.49
C GLU A 99 3.97 17.58 15.99
N THR A 100 4.69 16.78 15.20
CA THR A 100 6.02 16.27 15.53
C THR A 100 6.89 16.08 14.29
N SER A 101 8.11 16.60 14.27
CA SER A 101 9.06 16.38 13.16
C SER A 101 10.28 15.59 13.66
N PRO A 102 10.58 14.40 13.12
CA PRO A 102 9.90 13.69 12.02
C PRO A 102 8.50 13.17 12.41
N PRO A 103 7.63 12.83 11.43
CA PRO A 103 6.35 12.16 11.72
C PRO A 103 6.59 10.91 12.56
N HIS A 104 5.73 10.69 13.55
CA HIS A 104 5.85 9.58 14.48
C HIS A 104 4.75 8.56 14.25
N PHE A 105 5.14 7.29 14.25
CA PHE A 105 4.25 6.15 14.09
C PHE A 105 4.31 5.29 15.35
N THR A 106 3.16 5.02 15.96
CA THR A 106 3.09 4.31 17.25
C THR A 106 1.97 3.27 17.29
N ASN A 107 1.95 2.43 18.34
CA ASN A 107 0.92 1.41 18.56
C ASN A 107 0.76 0.42 17.41
N TYR A 108 1.89 0.00 16.85
CA TYR A 108 1.96 -0.95 15.75
C TYR A 108 1.33 -2.30 16.11
N LYS A 109 0.40 -2.77 15.29
CA LYS A 109 -0.24 -4.09 15.43
C LYS A 109 -0.35 -4.75 14.06
N VAL A 110 -0.14 -6.06 14.03
CA VAL A 110 -0.31 -6.88 12.82
C VAL A 110 -1.21 -8.06 13.16
N SER A 111 -2.18 -8.33 12.29
CA SER A 111 -2.98 -9.55 12.35
C SER A 111 -3.03 -10.17 10.96
N CYS A 112 -2.63 -11.44 10.86
CA CYS A 112 -2.61 -12.19 9.61
C CYS A 112 -3.60 -13.35 9.68
N MET A 113 -4.25 -13.63 8.56
CA MET A 113 -5.14 -14.78 8.39
C MET A 113 -4.77 -15.54 7.12
N PRO A 114 -4.81 -16.89 7.13
CA PRO A 114 -4.61 -17.68 5.92
C PRO A 114 -5.60 -17.29 4.84
N PHE A 115 -5.12 -17.09 3.61
CA PHE A 115 -6.02 -16.92 2.48
C PHE A 115 -6.60 -18.30 2.10
N ILE A 116 -7.80 -18.60 2.57
CA ILE A 116 -8.49 -19.85 2.26
C ILE A 116 -8.89 -19.82 0.78
N LYS A 117 -8.34 -20.74 -0.02
CA LYS A 117 -8.76 -21.01 -1.40
C LYS A 117 -10.06 -21.80 -1.46
#